data_AF-A0A961IJD6-F1
#
_entry.id   AF-A0A961IJD6-F1
#
_cell.length_a   1.000
_cell.length_b   1.000
_cell.length_c   1.000
_cell.angle_alpha   90.00
_cell.angle_beta   90.00
_cell.angle_gamma   90.00
#
_symmetry.space_group_name_H-M   'P 1'
#
loop_
_entity.id
_entity.type
_entity.pdbx_description
1 polymer ?
#
loop_
_entity_poly.entity_id
_entity_poly.type
_entity_poly.pdbx_seq_one_letter_code
_entity_poly.pdbx_strand_id
1 'polypeptide(L)'
;MNATQAMTENPLLERATLPPFDRIQPAQVTEAVRTVLRRSEEYLQQLEAQANRALEASDLNISTALTIIAGTNEIGYDLLRTWGPVSHLMGVQNSGELREAYQNMQPEVVAFSLRLGQSEPLFRILEAIQKQPGYAALDDAQKRVIELRIRDARHAGIGLPSEKRERFNAIIARLSQLGTDFSNHVLDATRDFALDVTDPEDVRGLPDSALGLAAQSYARAHAAQQSGAGADGSSQFNPDELDPQRGPWRITLDLPSFFPVMQHAHNRTLREKLYRA
;
A
#
# COMPACT_ATOMS: atom_id res chain seq x y z
N MET A 1 15.78 -21.98 31.43
CA MET A 1 15.32 -22.29 30.07
C MET A 1 13.84 -22.63 30.16
N ASN A 2 12.96 -21.64 29.94
CA ASN A 2 11.52 -21.86 29.94
C ASN A 2 11.00 -21.76 28.51
N ALA A 3 10.39 -22.85 28.05
CA ALA A 3 9.80 -23.04 26.73
C ALA A 3 8.49 -22.26 26.52
N THR A 4 8.45 -21.00 26.98
CA THR A 4 7.33 -20.06 26.79
C THR A 4 7.79 -18.74 26.14
N GLN A 5 9.08 -18.67 25.75
CA GLN A 5 9.75 -17.46 25.22
C GLN A 5 10.10 -17.55 23.72
N ALA A 6 9.42 -18.42 22.96
CA ALA A 6 9.66 -18.58 21.53
C ALA A 6 8.34 -18.69 20.73
N MET A 7 7.36 -17.83 21.03
CA MET A 7 6.51 -17.32 19.94
C MET A 7 7.28 -16.16 19.35
N THR A 8 7.87 -16.35 18.18
CA THR A 8 8.50 -15.29 17.40
C THR A 8 7.47 -14.17 17.21
N GLU A 9 7.58 -13.08 17.99
CA GLU A 9 6.59 -11.98 17.97
C GLU A 9 6.49 -11.43 16.55
N ASN A 10 5.27 -11.41 16.00
CA ASN A 10 5.02 -10.89 14.67
C ASN A 10 5.22 -9.35 14.70
N PRO A 11 6.19 -8.81 13.95
CA PRO A 11 6.54 -7.38 14.01
C PRO A 11 5.38 -6.45 13.62
N LEU A 12 4.41 -6.95 12.84
CA LEU A 12 3.22 -6.21 12.45
C LEU A 12 2.16 -6.11 13.57
N LEU A 13 2.34 -6.85 14.66
CA LEU A 13 1.48 -6.82 15.85
C LEU A 13 2.12 -6.05 17.03
N GLU A 14 3.36 -5.57 16.86
CA GLU A 14 4.07 -4.79 17.87
C GLU A 14 3.51 -3.37 17.97
N ARG A 15 3.32 -2.87 19.19
CA ARG A 15 2.92 -1.47 19.45
C ARG A 15 4.14 -0.56 19.57
N ALA A 16 5.00 -0.59 18.56
CA ALA A 16 6.16 0.28 18.47
C ALA A 16 5.77 1.71 18.02
N THR A 17 6.57 2.70 18.38
CA THR A 17 6.39 4.10 17.93
C THR A 17 6.54 4.23 16.42
N LEU A 18 7.44 3.45 15.82
CA LEU A 18 7.69 3.39 14.38
C LEU A 18 7.52 1.95 13.89
N PRO A 19 7.03 1.72 12.66
CA PRO A 19 6.96 0.38 12.10
C PRO A 19 8.35 -0.27 11.99
N PRO A 20 8.54 -1.52 12.45
CA PRO A 20 9.82 -2.24 12.39
C PRO A 20 10.08 -2.81 10.99
N PHE A 21 10.26 -1.95 9.99
CA PHE A 21 10.39 -2.34 8.57
C PHE A 21 11.52 -3.34 8.28
N ASP A 22 12.60 -3.30 9.06
CA ASP A 22 13.74 -4.21 8.96
C ASP A 22 13.40 -5.66 9.34
N ARG A 23 12.30 -5.87 10.07
CA ARG A 23 11.89 -7.19 10.57
C ARG A 23 10.66 -7.76 9.88
N ILE A 24 9.89 -6.94 9.16
CA ILE A 24 8.66 -7.37 8.47
C ILE A 24 9.01 -8.30 7.30
N GLN A 25 8.40 -9.48 7.29
CA GLN A 25 8.53 -10.46 6.22
C GLN A 25 7.16 -10.80 5.60
N PRO A 26 7.07 -11.07 4.28
CA PRO A 26 5.80 -11.38 3.62
C PRO A 26 4.99 -12.51 4.29
N ALA A 27 5.68 -13.56 4.77
CA ALA A 27 5.05 -14.70 5.45
C ALA A 27 4.28 -14.33 6.73
N GLN A 28 4.56 -13.18 7.34
CA GLN A 28 3.94 -12.71 8.58
C GLN A 28 2.64 -11.92 8.34
N VAL A 29 2.40 -11.47 7.11
CA VAL A 29 1.30 -10.55 6.78
C VAL A 29 -0.05 -11.20 7.05
N THR A 30 -0.28 -12.42 6.54
CA THR A 30 -1.58 -13.09 6.64
C THR A 30 -2.01 -13.32 8.10
N GLU A 31 -1.09 -13.76 8.95
CA GLU A 31 -1.38 -13.98 10.38
C GLU A 31 -1.67 -12.66 11.10
N ALA A 32 -0.81 -11.65 10.92
CA ALA A 32 -0.99 -10.35 11.58
C ALA A 32 -2.31 -9.68 11.19
N VAL A 33 -2.61 -9.62 9.89
CA VAL A 33 -3.80 -8.94 9.37
C VAL A 33 -5.06 -9.64 9.86
N ARG A 34 -5.15 -10.97 9.80
CA ARG A 34 -6.30 -11.72 10.33
C ARG A 34 -6.47 -11.56 11.83
N THR A 35 -5.37 -11.55 12.57
CA THR A 35 -5.40 -11.29 14.02
C THR A 35 -5.99 -9.92 14.33
N VAL A 36 -5.59 -8.86 13.60
CA VAL A 36 -6.13 -7.51 13.79
C VAL A 36 -7.57 -7.40 13.32
N LEU A 37 -7.94 -7.99 12.18
CA LEU A 37 -9.31 -7.99 11.68
C LEU A 37 -10.27 -8.65 12.65
N ARG A 38 -9.89 -9.81 13.22
CA ARG A 38 -10.70 -10.49 14.24
C ARG A 38 -10.91 -9.61 15.48
N ARG A 39 -9.83 -9.03 16.04
CA ARG A 39 -9.92 -8.12 17.19
C ARG A 39 -10.77 -6.89 16.88
N SER A 40 -10.65 -6.36 15.67
CA SER A 40 -11.39 -5.19 15.20
C SER A 40 -12.88 -5.49 15.05
N GLU A 41 -13.24 -6.67 14.55
CA GLU A 41 -14.63 -7.13 14.46
C GLU A 41 -15.25 -7.34 15.84
N GLU A 42 -14.52 -7.99 16.76
CA GLU A 42 -14.96 -8.16 18.16
C GLU A 42 -15.20 -6.80 18.83
N TYR A 43 -14.31 -5.84 18.63
CA TYR A 43 -14.46 -4.52 19.23
C TYR A 43 -15.57 -3.69 18.54
N LEU A 44 -15.72 -3.79 17.23
CA LEU A 44 -16.84 -3.16 16.50
C LEU A 44 -18.19 -3.64 17.03
N GLN A 45 -18.35 -4.95 17.25
CA GLN A 45 -19.58 -5.51 17.81
C GLN A 45 -19.88 -4.97 19.22
N GLN A 46 -18.85 -4.76 20.05
CA GLN A 46 -19.01 -4.14 21.36
C GLN A 46 -19.46 -2.68 21.25
N LEU A 47 -18.87 -1.90 20.34
CA LEU A 47 -19.26 -0.51 20.08
C LEU A 47 -20.70 -0.42 19.54
N GLU A 48 -21.10 -1.33 18.66
CA GLU A 48 -22.46 -1.42 18.13
C GLU A 48 -23.47 -1.78 19.22
N ALA A 49 -23.14 -2.71 20.11
CA ALA A 49 -23.98 -3.06 21.25
C ALA A 49 -24.13 -1.87 22.22
N GLN A 50 -23.06 -1.10 22.45
CA GLN A 50 -23.12 0.13 23.25
C GLN A 50 -23.99 1.20 22.57
N ALA A 51 -23.83 1.38 21.26
CA ALA A 51 -24.63 2.31 20.47
C ALA A 51 -26.12 1.98 20.53
N ASN A 52 -26.49 0.72 20.31
CA ASN A 52 -27.88 0.27 20.39
C ASN A 52 -28.48 0.52 21.77
N ARG A 53 -27.77 0.14 22.85
CA ARG A 53 -28.25 0.41 24.23
C ARG A 53 -28.46 1.91 24.48
N ALA A 54 -27.53 2.75 24.05
CA ALA A 54 -27.64 4.20 24.25
C ALA A 54 -28.83 4.80 23.46
N LEU A 55 -29.09 4.30 22.25
CA LEU A 55 -30.23 4.70 21.43
C LEU A 55 -31.57 4.24 22.03
N GLU A 56 -31.65 3.00 22.53
CA GLU A 56 -32.87 2.40 23.08
C GLU A 56 -33.26 3.00 24.43
N ALA A 57 -32.29 3.20 25.32
CA ALA A 57 -32.53 3.75 26.66
C ALA A 57 -32.90 5.24 26.65
N SER A 58 -32.82 5.93 25.50
CA SER A 58 -32.91 7.39 25.38
C SER A 58 -31.90 8.14 26.29
N ASP A 59 -30.84 7.44 26.72
CA ASP A 59 -29.77 7.94 27.58
C ASP A 59 -28.54 8.36 26.75
N LEU A 60 -28.74 8.53 25.44
CA LEU A 60 -27.72 9.06 24.56
C LEU A 60 -27.46 10.51 24.94
N ASN A 61 -26.32 10.76 25.56
CA ASN A 61 -25.75 12.10 25.70
C ASN A 61 -24.46 12.20 24.86
N ILE A 62 -23.99 13.43 24.67
CA ILE A 62 -22.82 13.72 23.83
C ILE A 62 -21.55 13.03 24.30
N SER A 63 -21.31 12.95 25.61
CA SER A 63 -20.11 12.31 26.13
C SER A 63 -20.08 10.82 25.78
N THR A 64 -21.21 10.13 25.99
CA THR A 64 -21.37 8.71 25.62
C THR A 64 -21.17 8.50 24.13
N ALA A 65 -21.78 9.35 23.29
CA ALA A 65 -21.65 9.24 21.84
C ALA A 65 -20.21 9.46 21.35
N LEU A 66 -19.54 10.51 21.85
CA LEU A 66 -18.15 10.79 21.52
C LEU A 66 -17.23 9.64 21.94
N THR A 67 -17.50 9.02 23.10
CA THR A 67 -16.75 7.84 23.56
C THR A 67 -16.91 6.66 22.61
N ILE A 68 -18.14 6.35 22.17
CA ILE A 68 -18.41 5.26 21.21
C ILE A 68 -17.74 5.56 19.87
N ILE A 69 -17.86 6.79 19.36
CA ILE A 69 -17.26 7.22 18.10
C ILE A 69 -15.73 7.15 18.20
N ALA A 70 -15.13 7.59 19.31
CA ALA A 70 -13.70 7.53 19.54
C ALA A 70 -13.17 6.09 19.54
N GLY A 71 -13.95 5.10 20.02
CA GLY A 71 -13.59 3.69 19.93
C GLY A 71 -13.32 3.21 18.49
N THR A 72 -14.00 3.78 17.50
CA THR A 72 -13.72 3.44 16.09
C THR A 72 -12.36 3.95 15.60
N ASN A 73 -11.79 4.98 16.26
CA ASN A 73 -10.42 5.41 15.95
C ASN A 73 -9.41 4.32 16.32
N GLU A 74 -9.60 3.64 17.45
CA GLU A 74 -8.70 2.56 17.87
C GLU A 74 -8.69 1.41 16.85
N ILE A 75 -9.86 1.07 16.30
CA ILE A 75 -9.95 0.12 15.18
C ILE A 75 -9.13 0.60 13.98
N GLY A 76 -9.34 1.86 13.56
CA GLY A 76 -8.61 2.45 12.43
C GLY A 76 -7.10 2.51 12.67
N TYR A 77 -6.69 2.78 13.91
CA TYR A 77 -5.30 2.85 14.32
C TYR A 77 -4.62 1.49 14.33
N ASP A 78 -5.27 0.45 14.83
CA ASP A 78 -4.73 -0.91 14.80
C ASP A 78 -4.59 -1.40 13.34
N LEU A 79 -5.61 -1.16 12.49
CA LEU A 79 -5.50 -1.44 11.05
C LEU A 79 -4.39 -0.65 10.38
N LEU A 80 -4.26 0.65 10.66
CA LEU A 80 -3.21 1.48 10.08
C LEU A 80 -1.81 0.99 10.47
N ARG A 81 -1.60 0.63 11.73
CA ARG A 81 -0.30 0.14 12.23
C ARG A 81 0.10 -1.22 11.66
N THR A 82 -0.86 -2.03 11.25
CA THR A 82 -0.59 -3.36 10.66
C THR A 82 -0.63 -3.33 9.13
N TRP A 83 -1.70 -2.84 8.52
CA TRP A 83 -1.86 -2.83 7.06
C TRP A 83 -1.09 -1.70 6.36
N GLY A 84 -0.86 -0.58 7.05
CA GLY A 84 -0.12 0.57 6.52
C GLY A 84 1.31 0.22 6.12
N PRO A 85 2.12 -0.42 6.99
CA PRO A 85 3.47 -0.86 6.64
C PRO A 85 3.51 -1.85 5.47
N VAL A 86 2.58 -2.81 5.41
CA VAL A 86 2.48 -3.76 4.28
C VAL A 86 2.18 -3.02 2.97
N SER A 87 1.23 -2.08 3.00
CA SER A 87 0.88 -1.24 1.84
C SER A 87 2.04 -0.33 1.42
N HIS A 88 2.83 0.17 2.37
CA HIS A 88 4.02 0.95 2.07
C HIS A 88 5.09 0.10 1.38
N LEU A 89 5.39 -1.08 1.91
CA LEU A 89 6.36 -2.02 1.33
C LEU A 89 5.97 -2.45 -0.09
N MET A 90 4.68 -2.56 -0.40
CA MET A 90 4.22 -2.79 -1.77
C MET A 90 4.64 -1.70 -2.77
N GLY A 91 4.84 -0.47 -2.30
CA GLY A 91 5.30 0.66 -3.12
C GLY A 91 6.81 0.85 -3.18
N VAL A 92 7.55 0.46 -2.12
CA VAL A 92 9.00 0.76 -2.01
C VAL A 92 9.91 -0.48 -2.03
N GLN A 93 9.36 -1.66 -1.76
CA GLN A 93 10.10 -2.93 -1.67
C GLN A 93 9.24 -4.09 -2.21
N ASN A 94 8.66 -3.89 -3.38
CA ASN A 94 7.76 -4.83 -4.03
C ASN A 94 8.49 -6.14 -4.43
N SER A 95 7.96 -7.30 -4.01
CA SER A 95 8.42 -8.64 -4.38
C SER A 95 7.24 -9.56 -4.72
N GLY A 96 7.50 -10.73 -5.34
CA GLY A 96 6.46 -11.70 -5.66
C GLY A 96 5.72 -12.21 -4.41
N GLU A 97 6.47 -12.55 -3.37
CA GLU A 97 5.95 -13.04 -2.09
C GLU A 97 5.12 -11.96 -1.37
N LEU A 98 5.56 -10.70 -1.43
CA LEU A 98 4.81 -9.59 -0.84
C LEU A 98 3.51 -9.32 -1.61
N ARG A 99 3.53 -9.39 -2.95
CA ARG A 99 2.32 -9.27 -3.78
C ARG A 99 1.30 -10.34 -3.43
N GLU A 100 1.73 -11.60 -3.35
CA GLU A 100 0.86 -12.72 -2.99
C GLU A 100 0.23 -12.50 -1.61
N ALA A 101 1.04 -12.18 -0.61
CA ALA A 101 0.57 -11.94 0.75
C ALA A 101 -0.41 -10.75 0.82
N TYR A 102 -0.13 -9.66 0.09
CA TYR A 102 -1.00 -8.49 0.01
C TYR A 102 -2.32 -8.81 -0.69
N GLN A 103 -2.28 -9.43 -1.88
CA GLN A 103 -3.48 -9.77 -2.66
C GLN A 103 -4.37 -10.78 -1.93
N ASN A 104 -3.79 -11.71 -1.18
CA ASN A 104 -4.54 -12.64 -0.33
C ASN A 104 -5.36 -11.90 0.75
N MET A 105 -4.82 -10.81 1.32
CA MET A 105 -5.43 -10.09 2.45
C MET A 105 -6.25 -8.86 2.08
N GLN A 106 -6.00 -8.25 0.92
CA GLN A 106 -6.73 -7.07 0.48
C GLN A 106 -8.26 -7.26 0.48
N PRO A 107 -8.84 -8.38 0.00
CA PRO A 107 -10.28 -8.57 0.04
C PRO A 107 -10.87 -8.53 1.46
N GLU A 108 -10.21 -9.15 2.44
CA GLU A 108 -10.65 -9.17 3.83
C GLU A 108 -10.57 -7.76 4.45
N VAL A 109 -9.50 -7.01 4.19
CA VAL A 109 -9.32 -5.63 4.66
C VAL A 109 -10.37 -4.68 4.06
N VAL A 110 -10.65 -4.80 2.77
CA VAL A 110 -11.67 -3.99 2.09
C VAL A 110 -13.06 -4.33 2.62
N ALA A 111 -13.38 -5.61 2.79
CA ALA A 111 -14.66 -6.05 3.35
C ALA A 111 -14.88 -5.49 4.76
N PHE A 112 -13.87 -5.55 5.63
CA PHE A 112 -13.96 -5.00 6.97
C PHE A 112 -14.10 -3.46 6.97
N SER A 113 -13.36 -2.77 6.09
CA SER A 113 -13.47 -1.31 5.95
C SER A 113 -14.88 -0.87 5.54
N LEU A 114 -15.51 -1.60 4.61
CA LEU A 114 -16.91 -1.39 4.23
C LEU A 114 -17.85 -1.69 5.39
N ARG A 115 -17.65 -2.80 6.11
CA ARG A 115 -18.44 -3.19 7.29
C ARG A 115 -18.43 -2.15 8.39
N LEU A 116 -17.26 -1.54 8.66
CA LEU A 116 -17.12 -0.44 9.62
C LEU A 116 -17.83 0.82 9.12
N GLY A 117 -17.60 1.22 7.87
CA GLY A 117 -18.23 2.41 7.28
C GLY A 117 -19.75 2.29 7.11
N GLN A 118 -20.27 1.07 7.02
CA GLN A 118 -21.69 0.73 6.88
C GLN A 118 -22.34 0.28 8.20
N SER A 119 -21.73 0.56 9.35
CA SER A 119 -22.33 0.26 10.65
C SER A 119 -23.54 1.16 10.93
N GLU A 120 -24.74 0.59 10.81
CA GLU A 120 -26.01 1.29 11.04
C GLU A 120 -26.14 1.84 12.47
N PRO A 121 -25.83 1.10 13.56
CA PRO A 121 -25.91 1.65 14.92
C PRO A 121 -25.01 2.88 15.10
N LEU A 122 -23.79 2.84 14.57
CA LEU A 122 -22.84 3.95 14.68
C LEU A 122 -23.29 5.16 13.84
N PHE A 123 -23.83 4.93 12.65
CA PHE A 123 -24.41 5.97 11.82
C PHE A 123 -25.58 6.67 12.54
N ARG A 124 -26.48 5.90 13.16
CA ARG A 124 -27.60 6.44 13.93
C ARG A 124 -27.17 7.26 15.13
N ILE A 125 -26.09 6.86 15.84
CA ILE A 125 -25.52 7.67 16.92
C ILE A 125 -25.07 9.04 16.39
N LEU A 126 -24.35 9.07 15.26
CA LEU A 126 -23.87 10.30 14.64
C LEU A 126 -25.03 11.24 14.25
N GLU A 127 -26.09 10.70 13.64
CA GLU A 127 -27.27 11.49 13.27
C GLU A 127 -28.07 11.98 14.49
N ALA A 128 -28.14 11.17 15.55
CA ALA A 128 -28.84 11.52 16.77
C ALA A 128 -28.13 12.68 17.50
N ILE A 129 -26.81 12.60 17.68
CA ILE A 129 -26.08 13.65 18.40
C ILE A 129 -26.07 14.99 17.68
N GLN A 130 -26.11 15.00 16.35
CA GLN A 130 -26.18 16.25 15.58
C GLN A 130 -27.46 17.05 15.89
N LYS A 131 -28.51 16.38 16.37
CA LYS A 131 -29.82 16.97 16.72
C LYS A 131 -29.95 17.32 18.21
N GLN A 132 -28.95 16.98 19.04
CA GLN A 132 -29.03 17.22 20.49
C GLN A 132 -28.63 18.66 20.86
N PRO A 133 -29.23 19.25 21.93
CA PRO A 133 -28.89 20.60 22.37
C PRO A 133 -27.40 20.81 22.66
N GLY A 134 -26.72 19.80 23.20
CA GLY A 134 -25.30 19.92 23.53
C GLY A 134 -24.39 20.00 22.28
N TYR A 135 -24.88 19.71 21.07
CA TYR A 135 -24.07 19.73 19.86
C TYR A 135 -23.55 21.13 19.57
N ALA A 136 -24.36 22.14 19.90
CA ALA A 136 -23.99 23.55 19.79
C ALA A 136 -22.75 23.89 20.65
N ALA A 137 -22.57 23.22 21.79
CA ALA A 137 -21.48 23.43 22.73
C ALA A 137 -20.17 22.70 22.36
N LEU A 138 -20.19 21.83 21.35
CA LEU A 138 -18.97 21.19 20.83
C LEU A 138 -18.05 22.23 20.15
N ASP A 139 -16.75 21.98 20.21
CA ASP A 139 -15.78 22.77 19.44
C ASP A 139 -15.89 22.46 17.93
N ASP A 140 -15.24 23.30 17.12
CA ASP A 140 -15.31 23.20 15.66
C ASP A 140 -14.69 21.90 15.14
N ALA A 141 -13.66 21.36 15.80
CA ALA A 141 -13.02 20.12 15.39
C ALA A 141 -13.94 18.91 15.65
N GLN A 142 -14.60 18.86 16.80
CA GLN A 142 -15.58 17.84 17.15
C GLN A 142 -16.77 17.86 16.20
N LYS A 143 -17.33 19.06 15.93
CA LYS A 143 -18.42 19.24 14.94
C LYS A 143 -17.98 18.72 13.57
N ARG A 144 -16.78 19.11 13.13
CA ARG A 144 -16.24 18.70 11.84
C ARG A 144 -16.02 17.19 11.73
N VAL A 145 -15.51 16.54 12.77
CA VAL A 145 -15.34 15.08 12.81
C VAL A 145 -16.68 14.37 12.65
N ILE A 146 -17.73 14.83 13.34
CA ILE A 146 -19.08 14.26 13.23
C ILE A 146 -19.62 14.41 11.80
N GLU A 147 -19.53 15.61 11.23
CA GLU A 147 -19.97 15.87 9.85
C GLU A 147 -19.26 14.98 8.82
N LEU A 148 -17.94 14.86 8.93
CA LEU A 148 -17.13 14.05 8.03
C LEU A 148 -17.50 12.58 8.15
N ARG A 149 -17.70 12.06 9.37
CA ARG A 149 -18.10 10.67 9.58
C ARG A 149 -19.48 10.36 9.02
N ILE A 150 -20.45 11.28 9.13
CA ILE A 150 -21.78 11.14 8.49
C ILE A 150 -21.63 11.11 6.97
N ARG A 151 -20.85 12.03 6.40
CA ARG A 151 -20.57 12.07 4.95
C ARG A 151 -19.93 10.78 4.48
N ASP A 152 -18.92 10.30 5.20
CA ASP A 152 -18.13 9.14 4.81
C ASP A 152 -18.96 7.85 4.91
N ALA A 153 -19.84 7.72 5.91
CA ALA A 153 -20.81 6.61 5.96
C ALA A 153 -21.78 6.63 4.77
N ARG A 154 -22.25 7.81 4.35
CA ARG A 154 -23.08 7.97 3.13
C ARG A 154 -22.30 7.60 1.87
N HIS A 155 -21.04 8.01 1.77
CA HIS A 155 -20.16 7.63 0.65
C HIS A 155 -19.79 6.14 0.68
N ALA A 156 -19.79 5.51 1.85
CA ALA A 156 -19.67 4.07 2.01
C ALA A 156 -20.98 3.32 1.69
N GLY A 157 -22.06 4.02 1.36
CA GLY A 157 -23.32 3.40 0.91
C GLY A 157 -24.27 2.97 2.03
N ILE A 158 -24.16 3.52 3.25
CA ILE A 158 -25.06 3.17 4.38
C ILE A 158 -26.55 3.30 4.02
N GLY A 159 -26.92 4.32 3.25
CA GLY A 159 -28.31 4.59 2.84
C GLY A 159 -28.81 3.75 1.65
N LEU A 160 -28.02 2.82 1.13
CA LEU A 160 -28.44 1.96 0.03
C LEU A 160 -29.30 0.79 0.54
N PRO A 161 -30.38 0.41 -0.17
CA PRO A 161 -31.07 -0.86 0.04
C PRO A 161 -30.12 -2.06 -0.07
N SER A 162 -30.43 -3.19 0.59
CA SER A 162 -29.51 -4.35 0.69
C SER A 162 -28.92 -4.78 -0.65
N GLU A 163 -29.76 -5.00 -1.67
CA GLU A 163 -29.31 -5.42 -3.00
C GLU A 163 -28.33 -4.41 -3.64
N LYS A 164 -28.62 -3.10 -3.53
CA LYS A 164 -27.74 -2.04 -4.04
C LYS A 164 -26.45 -1.94 -3.24
N ARG A 165 -26.50 -2.20 -1.93
CA ARG A 165 -25.33 -2.21 -1.04
C ARG A 165 -24.42 -3.40 -1.34
N GLU A 166 -24.96 -4.58 -1.58
CA GLU A 166 -24.20 -5.76 -2.02
C GLU A 166 -23.49 -5.48 -3.35
N ARG A 167 -24.20 -4.89 -4.31
CA ARG A 167 -23.59 -4.47 -5.58
C ARG A 167 -22.50 -3.41 -5.39
N PHE A 168 -22.73 -2.42 -4.52
CA PHE A 168 -21.74 -1.41 -4.16
C PHE A 168 -20.47 -2.05 -3.59
N ASN A 169 -20.61 -2.97 -2.63
CA ASN A 169 -19.50 -3.67 -2.00
C ASN A 169 -18.68 -4.49 -3.02
N ALA A 170 -19.36 -5.18 -3.94
CA ALA A 170 -18.71 -5.92 -5.02
C ALA A 170 -17.93 -5.00 -5.98
N ILE A 171 -18.44 -3.79 -6.26
CA ILE A 171 -17.74 -2.80 -7.09
C ILE A 171 -16.49 -2.31 -6.38
N ILE A 172 -16.58 -1.93 -5.10
CA ILE A 172 -15.43 -1.44 -4.33
C ILE A 172 -14.34 -2.50 -4.25
N ALA A 173 -14.69 -3.75 -3.94
CA ALA A 173 -13.74 -4.87 -3.90
C ALA A 173 -13.03 -5.06 -5.25
N ARG A 174 -13.79 -5.02 -6.37
CA ARG A 174 -13.21 -5.14 -7.71
C ARG A 174 -12.32 -3.96 -8.08
N LEU A 175 -12.68 -2.74 -7.71
CA LEU A 175 -11.85 -1.55 -7.96
C LEU A 175 -10.53 -1.63 -7.18
N SER A 176 -10.55 -2.08 -5.92
CA SER A 176 -9.33 -2.29 -5.13
C SER A 176 -8.40 -3.32 -5.77
N GLN A 177 -8.94 -4.46 -6.22
CA GLN A 177 -8.17 -5.48 -6.92
C GLN A 177 -7.56 -4.93 -8.22
N LEU A 178 -8.38 -4.30 -9.07
CA LEU A 178 -7.92 -3.74 -10.35
C LEU A 178 -6.85 -2.65 -10.16
N GLY A 179 -6.96 -1.83 -9.11
CA GLY A 179 -5.94 -0.83 -8.80
C GLY A 179 -4.59 -1.47 -8.44
N THR A 180 -4.62 -2.54 -7.63
CA THR A 180 -3.42 -3.31 -7.30
C THR A 180 -2.82 -3.99 -8.53
N ASP A 181 -3.64 -4.62 -9.36
CA ASP A 181 -3.18 -5.28 -10.58
C ASP A 181 -2.59 -4.28 -11.58
N PHE A 182 -3.25 -3.14 -11.78
CA PHE A 182 -2.73 -2.07 -12.64
C PHE A 182 -1.37 -1.58 -12.17
N SER A 183 -1.22 -1.34 -10.86
CA SER A 183 0.05 -0.86 -10.28
C SER A 183 1.17 -1.88 -10.46
N ASN A 184 0.88 -3.17 -10.26
CA ASN A 184 1.84 -4.25 -10.51
C ASN A 184 2.20 -4.35 -11.99
N HIS A 185 1.24 -4.27 -12.90
CA HIS A 185 1.49 -4.32 -14.35
C HIS A 185 2.34 -3.14 -14.82
N VAL A 186 2.11 -1.92 -14.31
CA VAL A 186 2.95 -0.75 -14.64
C VAL A 186 4.38 -0.95 -14.16
N LEU A 187 4.55 -1.46 -12.92
CA LEU A 187 5.87 -1.76 -12.38
C LEU A 187 6.60 -2.83 -13.20
N ASP A 188 5.90 -3.90 -13.57
CA ASP A 188 6.47 -5.00 -14.34
C ASP A 188 6.84 -4.55 -15.75
N ALA A 189 5.96 -3.83 -16.45
CA ALA A 189 6.26 -3.28 -17.78
C ALA A 189 7.46 -2.34 -17.78
N THR A 190 7.59 -1.50 -16.74
CA THR A 190 8.74 -0.59 -16.58
C THR A 190 10.04 -1.36 -16.37
N ARG A 191 10.00 -2.46 -15.61
CA ARG A 191 11.17 -3.31 -15.30
C ARG A 191 11.57 -4.25 -16.44
N ASP A 192 10.61 -4.69 -17.25
CA ASP A 192 10.83 -5.69 -18.31
C ASP A 192 11.64 -5.11 -19.48
N PHE A 193 11.45 -3.82 -19.79
CA PHE A 193 12.25 -3.18 -20.82
C PHE A 193 13.69 -2.93 -20.34
N ALA A 194 14.64 -3.55 -21.05
CA ALA A 194 16.05 -3.24 -20.95
C ALA A 194 16.70 -3.24 -22.34
N LEU A 195 17.55 -2.25 -22.59
CA LEU A 195 18.33 -2.14 -23.81
C LEU A 195 19.82 -2.03 -23.48
N ASP A 196 20.57 -3.09 -23.75
CA ASP A 196 22.02 -3.07 -23.69
C ASP A 196 22.58 -2.41 -24.96
N VAL A 197 23.43 -1.41 -24.77
CA VAL A 197 24.11 -0.64 -25.82
C VAL A 197 25.61 -0.79 -25.62
N THR A 198 26.31 -1.14 -26.70
CA THR A 198 27.76 -1.38 -26.68
C THR A 198 28.54 -0.46 -27.61
N ASP A 199 27.87 0.14 -28.60
CA ASP A 199 28.49 1.08 -29.54
C ASP A 199 28.49 2.50 -28.93
N PRO A 200 29.67 3.12 -28.71
CA PRO A 200 29.75 4.50 -28.23
C PRO A 200 29.05 5.53 -29.12
N GLU A 201 28.90 5.26 -30.43
CA GLU A 201 28.18 6.18 -31.32
C GLU A 201 26.66 6.23 -31.00
N ASP A 202 26.09 5.16 -30.44
CA ASP A 202 24.67 5.09 -30.12
C ASP A 202 24.29 5.98 -28.92
N VAL A 203 25.24 6.24 -28.01
CA VAL A 203 25.03 7.04 -26.79
C VAL A 203 25.52 8.48 -26.92
N ARG A 204 25.92 8.91 -28.13
CA ARG A 204 26.41 10.28 -28.34
C ARG A 204 25.40 11.33 -27.89
N GLY A 205 25.91 12.34 -27.19
CA GLY A 205 25.12 13.45 -26.65
C GLY A 205 24.62 13.23 -25.23
N LEU A 206 24.58 11.97 -24.74
CA LEU A 206 24.23 11.72 -23.34
C LEU A 206 25.24 12.38 -22.39
N PRO A 207 24.79 13.01 -21.28
CA PRO A 207 25.69 13.56 -20.28
C PRO A 207 26.38 12.45 -19.47
N ASP A 208 27.53 12.76 -18.89
CA ASP A 208 28.33 11.83 -18.08
C ASP A 208 27.54 11.16 -16.95
N SER A 209 26.59 11.89 -16.35
CA SER A 209 25.72 11.34 -15.30
C SER A 209 24.79 10.24 -15.82
N ALA A 210 24.26 10.37 -17.04
CA ALA A 210 23.40 9.38 -17.66
C ALA A 210 24.20 8.16 -18.12
N LEU A 211 25.39 8.38 -18.67
CA LEU A 211 26.34 7.31 -19.02
C LEU A 211 26.75 6.52 -17.76
N GLY A 212 27.08 7.21 -16.67
CA GLY A 212 27.38 6.61 -15.36
C GLY A 212 26.23 5.76 -14.83
N LEU A 213 25.00 6.28 -14.87
CA LEU A 213 23.83 5.54 -14.42
C LEU A 213 23.56 4.30 -15.29
N ALA A 214 23.65 4.43 -16.62
CA ALA A 214 23.40 3.33 -17.54
C ALA A 214 24.50 2.24 -17.45
N ALA A 215 25.75 2.64 -17.23
CA ALA A 215 26.86 1.73 -16.96
C ALA A 215 26.63 0.97 -15.64
N GLN A 216 26.25 1.67 -14.56
CA GLN A 216 25.91 1.02 -13.30
C GLN A 216 24.71 0.06 -13.42
N SER A 217 23.69 0.43 -14.22
CA SER A 217 22.54 -0.43 -14.53
C SER A 217 22.98 -1.72 -15.22
N TYR A 218 23.87 -1.62 -16.22
CA TYR A 218 24.45 -2.77 -16.90
C TYR A 218 25.20 -3.67 -15.91
N ALA A 219 26.07 -3.08 -15.10
CA ALA A 219 26.87 -3.81 -14.12
C ALA A 219 26.01 -4.63 -13.15
N ARG A 220 24.96 -4.03 -12.59
CA ARG A 220 24.04 -4.71 -11.66
C ARG A 220 23.34 -5.89 -12.31
N ALA A 221 22.84 -5.70 -13.53
CA ALA A 221 22.10 -6.74 -14.23
C ALA A 221 22.97 -7.95 -14.59
N HIS A 222 24.19 -7.71 -15.09
CA HIS A 222 25.09 -8.78 -15.51
C HIS A 222 25.76 -9.48 -14.32
N ALA A 223 26.02 -8.79 -13.20
CA ALA A 223 26.45 -9.42 -11.96
C ALA A 223 25.38 -10.35 -11.36
N ALA A 224 24.10 -9.96 -11.42
CA ALA A 224 22.99 -10.79 -10.94
C ALA A 224 22.83 -12.07 -11.77
N GLN A 225 23.04 -12.00 -13.10
CA GLN A 225 23.00 -13.16 -14.00
C GLN A 225 24.13 -14.15 -13.71
N GLN A 226 25.34 -13.66 -13.40
CA GLN A 226 26.47 -14.52 -13.03
C GLN A 226 26.24 -15.28 -11.71
N SER A 227 25.55 -14.68 -10.73
CA SER A 227 25.24 -15.34 -9.46
C SER A 227 24.16 -16.42 -9.59
N GLY A 228 23.38 -16.42 -10.67
CA GLY A 228 22.36 -17.43 -10.99
C GLY A 228 22.79 -18.48 -12.01
N ALA A 229 23.88 -18.26 -12.75
CA ALA A 229 24.40 -19.20 -13.74
C ALA A 229 25.33 -20.23 -13.06
N GLY A 230 25.01 -21.52 -13.23
CA GLY A 230 25.88 -22.61 -12.81
C GLY A 230 27.28 -22.53 -13.44
N ALA A 231 28.23 -23.27 -12.83
CA ALA A 231 29.68 -23.16 -12.93
C ALA A 231 30.37 -23.40 -14.30
N ASP A 232 29.80 -22.97 -15.43
CA ASP A 232 30.52 -22.88 -16.71
C ASP A 232 30.92 -21.42 -16.98
N GLY A 233 31.94 -20.98 -16.24
CA GLY A 233 32.47 -19.62 -16.18
C GLY A 233 33.15 -19.13 -17.47
N SER A 234 32.38 -18.85 -18.52
CA SER A 234 32.89 -18.30 -19.78
C SER A 234 32.56 -16.82 -20.04
N SER A 235 32.02 -16.08 -19.06
CA SER A 235 31.90 -14.61 -19.12
C SER A 235 32.41 -13.96 -17.83
N GLN A 236 33.66 -13.51 -17.86
CA GLN A 236 34.33 -12.70 -16.83
C GLN A 236 33.95 -11.22 -16.97
N PHE A 237 32.66 -10.87 -16.88
CA PHE A 237 32.31 -9.47 -16.68
C PHE A 237 32.77 -9.05 -15.28
N ASN A 238 33.78 -8.18 -15.19
CA ASN A 238 34.23 -7.56 -13.96
C ASN A 238 33.61 -6.15 -13.84
N PRO A 239 32.65 -5.92 -12.93
CA PRO A 239 32.02 -4.61 -12.74
C PRO A 239 33.01 -3.48 -12.44
N ASP A 240 34.14 -3.80 -11.80
CA ASP A 240 35.15 -2.82 -11.40
C ASP A 240 35.97 -2.30 -12.58
N GLU A 241 35.92 -2.97 -13.73
CA GLU A 241 36.62 -2.59 -14.96
C GLU A 241 35.72 -1.81 -15.94
N LEU A 242 34.45 -1.58 -15.58
CA LEU A 242 33.51 -0.88 -16.44
C LEU A 242 33.82 0.63 -16.47
N ASP A 243 34.16 1.13 -17.66
CA ASP A 243 34.35 2.56 -17.90
C ASP A 243 33.03 3.19 -18.38
N PRO A 244 32.39 4.09 -17.59
CA PRO A 244 31.16 4.76 -17.99
C PRO A 244 31.23 5.51 -19.33
N GLN A 245 32.41 5.94 -19.78
CA GLN A 245 32.58 6.65 -21.04
C GLN A 245 32.72 5.72 -22.25
N ARG A 246 32.98 4.43 -22.00
CA ARG A 246 33.22 3.44 -23.06
C ARG A 246 32.20 2.30 -23.07
N GLY A 247 31.38 2.22 -22.03
CA GLY A 247 30.33 1.23 -21.89
C GLY A 247 30.89 -0.16 -21.52
N PRO A 248 30.07 -1.20 -21.65
CA PRO A 248 28.67 -1.19 -22.09
C PRO A 248 27.68 -0.46 -21.15
N TRP A 249 26.51 -0.11 -21.68
CA TRP A 249 25.44 0.60 -20.97
C TRP A 249 24.12 -0.16 -21.05
N ARG A 250 23.27 -0.04 -20.02
CA ARG A 250 21.90 -0.54 -20.01
C ARG A 250 20.92 0.63 -19.82
N ILE A 251 20.06 0.84 -20.79
CA ILE A 251 18.99 1.84 -20.76
C ILE A 251 17.67 1.16 -20.36
N THR A 252 16.92 1.78 -19.45
CA THR A 252 15.63 1.30 -18.93
C THR A 252 14.54 2.37 -19.09
N LEU A 253 13.29 2.03 -18.74
CA LEU A 253 12.17 2.98 -18.76
C LEU A 253 12.00 3.77 -17.46
N ASP A 254 12.80 3.50 -16.43
CA ASP A 254 12.82 4.33 -15.22
C ASP A 254 13.13 5.78 -15.61
N LEU A 255 12.39 6.74 -15.04
CA LEU A 255 12.50 8.15 -15.43
C LEU A 255 13.94 8.70 -15.45
N PRO A 256 14.83 8.35 -14.50
CA PRO A 256 16.24 8.77 -14.53
C PRO A 256 17.06 8.22 -15.71
N SER A 257 16.62 7.11 -16.33
CA SER A 257 17.22 6.56 -17.56
C SER A 257 16.53 7.10 -18.81
N PHE A 258 15.19 7.14 -18.80
CA PHE A 258 14.37 7.54 -19.94
C PHE A 258 14.59 9.00 -20.37
N PHE A 259 14.50 9.95 -19.43
CA PHE A 259 14.53 11.38 -19.78
C PHE A 259 15.86 11.83 -20.39
N PRO A 260 17.04 11.44 -19.86
CA PRO A 260 18.29 11.81 -20.50
C PRO A 260 18.41 11.35 -21.95
N VAL A 261 17.90 10.17 -22.28
CA VAL A 261 17.88 9.69 -23.67
C VAL A 261 16.97 10.56 -24.54
N MET A 262 15.78 10.89 -24.08
CA MET A 262 14.86 11.75 -24.82
C MET A 262 15.40 13.17 -25.03
N GLN A 263 16.13 13.70 -24.04
CA GLN A 263 16.61 15.08 -24.04
C GLN A 263 17.94 15.26 -24.76
N HIS A 264 18.83 14.27 -24.70
CA HIS A 264 20.24 14.47 -25.06
C HIS A 264 20.78 13.50 -26.11
N ALA A 265 20.18 12.32 -26.31
CA ALA A 265 20.72 11.36 -27.27
C ALA A 265 20.64 11.92 -28.69
N HIS A 266 21.78 11.96 -29.40
CA HIS A 266 21.84 12.36 -30.79
C HIS A 266 21.27 11.28 -31.73
N ASN A 267 21.43 10.00 -31.38
CA ASN A 267 20.90 8.88 -32.14
C ASN A 267 19.36 8.89 -32.17
N ARG A 268 18.79 9.19 -33.35
CA ARG A 268 17.34 9.25 -33.56
C ARG A 268 16.67 7.89 -33.39
N THR A 269 17.31 6.82 -33.85
CA THR A 269 16.80 5.45 -33.74
C THR A 269 16.71 5.02 -32.29
N LEU A 270 17.70 5.38 -31.47
CA LEU A 270 17.65 5.14 -30.02
C LEU A 270 16.47 5.86 -29.36
N ARG A 271 16.27 7.15 -29.67
CA ARG A 271 15.10 7.92 -29.16
C ARG A 271 13.78 7.30 -29.61
N GLU A 272 13.67 6.91 -30.88
CA GLU A 272 12.44 6.28 -31.39
C GLU A 272 12.16 4.94 -30.70
N LYS A 273 13.18 4.09 -30.54
CA LYS A 273 13.04 2.80 -29.88
C LYS A 273 12.56 2.95 -28.44
N LEU A 274 13.17 3.87 -27.68
CA LEU A 274 12.83 4.08 -26.28
C LEU A 274 11.49 4.81 -26.10
N TYR A 275 11.09 5.70 -27.00
CA TYR A 275 9.78 6.37 -26.94
C TYR A 275 8.61 5.44 -27.23
N ARG A 276 8.81 4.41 -28.07
CA ARG A 276 7.77 3.44 -28.42
C ARG A 276 7.61 2.31 -27.40
N ALA A 277 8.66 2.03 -26.65
CA ALA A 277 8.67 1.07 -25.55
C ALA A 277 7.88 1.60 -24.36
#